data_AF-A0A1G3BCX6-F1
#
_entry.id   AF-A0A1G3BCX6-F1
#
_cell.length_a   1.000
_cell.length_b   1.000
_cell.length_c   1.000
_cell.angle_alpha   90.00
_cell.angle_beta   90.00
_cell.angle_gamma   90.00
#
_symmetry.space_group_name_H-M   'P 1'
#
loop_
_entity.id
_entity.type
_entity.pdbx_description
1 polymer ?
#
loop_
_entity_poly.entity_id
_entity_poly.type
_entity_poly.pdbx_seq_one_letter_code
_entity_poly.pdbx_strand_id
1 'polypeptide(L)'
;MALGMWVVTYACLAHAYEVIDVKDGGVIAGVIKASGDIPGTEELLIDKDPEVCGKHLPRLSEKIIVDKGTKGVKNAVVYLVGVAKGKAFTGPNSGAADPHGHGGAGEAPVSSGGEYTLDQKECGFIPHVQVIPAGGEVELRNGDPLMHNLHSYSMKNSSFNESIPGDGKPVHKKFDYPEVIKVGCDVHKWMNAWIV
;
A
#
# COMPACT_ATOMS: atom_id res chain seq x y z
N MET A 1 21.83 31.68 45.05
CA MET A 1 20.46 31.54 44.51
C MET A 1 20.57 30.71 43.24
N ALA A 2 20.17 29.44 43.28
CA ALA A 2 20.23 28.56 42.11
C ALA A 2 18.86 28.59 41.43
N LEU A 3 18.79 29.15 40.22
CA LEU A 3 17.62 29.05 39.36
C LEU A 3 17.62 27.66 38.72
N GLY A 4 16.77 26.76 39.22
CA GLY A 4 16.48 25.48 38.57
C GLY A 4 15.58 25.72 37.36
N MET A 5 16.09 25.44 36.17
CA MET A 5 15.33 25.51 34.92
C MET A 5 14.56 24.19 34.74
N TRP A 6 13.25 24.24 34.95
CA TRP A 6 12.35 23.11 34.72
C TRP A 6 12.00 23.06 33.23
N VAL A 7 12.54 22.07 32.52
CA VAL A 7 12.11 21.76 31.16
C VAL A 7 10.84 20.93 31.25
N VAL A 8 9.69 21.55 30.99
CA VAL A 8 8.41 20.84 30.82
C VAL A 8 8.38 20.32 29.38
N THR A 9 8.74 19.06 29.20
CA THR A 9 8.49 18.34 27.93
C THR A 9 6.99 18.07 27.81
N TYR A 10 6.30 18.81 26.94
CA TYR A 10 4.99 18.41 26.45
C TYR A 10 5.17 17.22 25.50
N ALA A 11 4.95 16.01 26.01
CA ALA A 11 4.78 14.84 25.17
C ALA A 11 3.47 15.02 24.39
N CYS A 12 3.57 15.32 23.09
CA CYS A 12 2.42 15.27 22.20
C CYS A 12 2.10 13.78 21.96
N LEU A 13 1.29 13.19 22.84
CA LEU A 13 0.74 11.86 22.65
C LEU A 13 -0.25 11.92 21.48
N ALA A 14 0.21 11.55 20.29
CA ALA A 14 -0.67 11.21 19.19
C ALA A 14 -1.59 10.09 19.67
N HIS A 15 -2.86 10.41 19.90
CA HIS A 15 -3.83 9.42 20.33
C HIS A 15 -4.10 8.46 19.18
N ALA A 16 -4.04 7.16 19.46
CA ALA A 16 -4.45 6.12 18.52
C ALA A 16 -5.93 6.33 18.13
N TYR A 17 -6.29 5.91 16.93
CA TYR A 17 -7.66 5.98 16.44
C TYR A 17 -8.62 5.19 17.35
N GLU A 18 -9.67 5.84 17.83
CA GLU A 18 -10.67 5.21 18.70
C GLU A 18 -11.86 4.71 17.88
N VAL A 19 -12.13 3.40 17.95
CA VAL A 19 -13.31 2.82 17.32
C VAL A 19 -14.56 3.12 18.15
N ILE A 20 -15.52 3.81 17.53
CA ILE A 20 -16.80 4.17 18.14
C ILE A 20 -17.96 3.83 17.19
N ASP A 21 -19.16 3.69 17.76
CA ASP A 21 -20.40 3.72 16.97
C ASP A 21 -20.66 5.14 16.47
N VAL A 22 -20.97 5.29 15.18
CA VAL A 22 -21.20 6.58 14.54
C VAL A 22 -22.66 6.66 14.08
N LYS A 23 -23.50 7.37 14.85
CA LYS A 23 -24.95 7.42 14.65
C LYS A 23 -25.42 8.41 13.58
N ASP A 24 -24.73 9.54 13.44
CA ASP A 24 -25.08 10.62 12.49
C ASP A 24 -23.94 10.88 11.49
N GLY A 25 -23.36 9.80 10.96
CA GLY A 25 -22.24 9.86 10.03
C GLY A 25 -22.65 10.26 8.61
N GLY A 26 -21.68 10.73 7.82
CA GLY A 26 -21.81 10.95 6.38
C GLY A 26 -21.02 9.94 5.56
N VAL A 27 -21.26 9.93 4.24
CA VAL A 27 -20.52 9.12 3.26
C VAL A 27 -19.82 10.04 2.26
N ILE A 28 -18.54 9.77 1.99
CA ILE A 28 -17.79 10.37 0.88
C ILE A 28 -17.64 9.30 -0.18
N ALA A 29 -18.17 9.57 -1.36
CA ALA A 29 -18.20 8.64 -2.49
C ALA A 29 -17.85 9.40 -3.78
N GLY A 30 -17.11 8.76 -4.67
CA GLY A 30 -16.75 9.36 -5.96
C GLY A 30 -15.75 8.52 -6.76
N VAL A 31 -15.37 9.05 -7.93
CA VAL A 31 -14.34 8.45 -8.80
C VAL A 31 -13.24 9.47 -9.01
N ILE A 32 -11.99 9.07 -8.76
CA ILE A 32 -10.82 9.90 -9.05
C ILE A 32 -10.56 9.86 -10.55
N LYS A 33 -10.62 11.02 -11.20
CA LYS A 33 -10.39 11.16 -12.64
C LYS A 33 -9.17 12.04 -12.92
N ALA A 34 -8.37 11.63 -13.89
CA ALA A 34 -7.28 12.45 -14.40
C ALA A 34 -7.84 13.61 -15.26
N SER A 35 -7.18 14.76 -15.19
CA SER A 35 -7.50 15.96 -15.96
C SER A 35 -6.26 16.45 -16.72
N GLY A 36 -6.48 17.12 -17.86
CA GLY A 36 -5.40 17.63 -18.71
C GLY A 36 -4.78 16.56 -19.61
N ASP A 37 -3.54 16.81 -20.03
CA ASP A 37 -2.75 15.88 -20.83
C ASP A 37 -2.32 14.71 -19.96
N ILE A 38 -2.89 13.54 -20.24
CA ILE A 38 -2.55 12.30 -19.53
C ILE A 38 -1.28 11.76 -20.18
N PRO A 39 -0.16 11.66 -19.45
CA PRO A 39 1.05 11.07 -20.00
C PRO A 39 0.78 9.64 -20.44
N GLY A 40 1.35 9.25 -21.58
CA GLY A 40 1.33 7.85 -22.00
C GLY A 40 1.99 6.96 -20.94
N THR A 41 1.55 5.72 -20.85
CA THR A 41 2.15 4.76 -19.92
C THR A 41 3.58 4.44 -20.36
N GLU A 42 4.52 4.60 -19.44
CA GLU A 42 5.94 4.30 -19.65
C GLU A 42 6.15 2.78 -19.76
N GLU A 43 6.92 2.35 -20.76
CA GLU A 43 7.42 0.98 -20.84
C GLU A 43 8.65 0.82 -19.93
N LEU A 44 8.62 -0.20 -19.08
CA LEU A 44 9.71 -0.51 -18.15
C LEU A 44 10.79 -1.32 -18.87
N LEU A 45 12.05 -0.89 -18.72
CA LEU A 45 13.21 -1.64 -19.17
C LEU A 45 13.44 -2.85 -18.23
N ILE A 46 13.39 -4.06 -18.80
CA ILE A 46 13.71 -5.31 -18.11
C ILE A 46 15.12 -5.74 -18.51
N ASP A 47 16.11 -5.27 -17.75
CA ASP A 47 17.54 -5.50 -18.00
C ASP A 47 18.17 -6.58 -17.12
N LYS A 48 17.43 -7.11 -16.14
CA LYS A 48 17.82 -8.21 -15.25
C LYS A 48 16.91 -9.42 -15.48
N ASP A 49 17.52 -10.60 -15.48
CA ASP A 49 16.86 -11.90 -15.64
C ASP A 49 15.77 -11.90 -16.75
N PRO A 50 16.06 -11.41 -17.97
CA PRO A 50 15.06 -11.25 -19.02
C PRO A 50 14.41 -12.58 -19.44
N GLU A 51 15.09 -13.70 -19.24
CA GLU A 51 14.57 -15.05 -19.48
C GLU A 51 13.43 -15.43 -18.53
N VAL A 52 13.31 -14.79 -17.36
CA VAL A 52 12.21 -14.96 -16.41
C VAL A 52 11.29 -13.74 -16.42
N CYS A 53 11.84 -12.56 -16.17
CA CYS A 53 11.08 -11.32 -15.99
C CYS A 53 10.63 -10.68 -17.32
N GLY A 54 11.23 -11.07 -18.45
CA GLY A 54 10.88 -10.59 -19.78
C GLY A 54 9.78 -11.41 -20.47
N LYS A 55 9.20 -12.43 -19.82
CA LYS A 55 8.18 -13.29 -20.42
C LYS A 55 6.84 -12.57 -20.69
N HIS A 56 6.60 -11.44 -20.03
CA HIS A 56 5.35 -10.67 -20.11
C HIS A 56 5.62 -9.22 -20.52
N LEU A 57 6.21 -9.04 -21.70
CA LEU A 57 6.51 -7.73 -22.31
C LEU A 57 5.44 -7.30 -23.33
N PRO A 58 5.23 -5.97 -23.54
CA PRO A 58 5.88 -4.87 -22.83
C PRO A 58 5.34 -4.77 -21.39
N ARG A 59 6.25 -4.54 -20.44
CA ARG A 59 5.85 -4.27 -19.06
C ARG A 59 5.61 -2.77 -18.92
N LEU A 60 4.42 -2.42 -18.47
CA LEU A 60 4.00 -1.04 -18.32
C LEU A 60 4.17 -0.57 -16.88
N SER A 61 4.63 0.67 -16.71
CA SER A 61 4.78 1.30 -15.39
C SER A 61 3.42 1.52 -14.74
N GLU A 62 3.27 1.05 -13.50
CA GLU A 62 2.07 1.28 -12.69
C GLU A 62 2.07 2.65 -11.97
N LYS A 63 3.09 3.49 -12.23
CA LYS A 63 3.22 4.83 -11.62
C LYS A 63 1.97 5.68 -11.77
N ILE A 64 1.33 5.62 -12.95
CA ILE A 64 0.02 6.21 -13.18
C ILE A 64 -0.72 5.37 -14.22
N ILE A 65 -1.86 4.81 -13.82
CA ILE A 65 -2.73 4.03 -14.70
C ILE A 65 -4.04 4.79 -14.81
N VAL A 66 -4.33 5.28 -16.01
CA VAL A 66 -5.56 6.00 -16.30
C VAL A 66 -6.33 5.24 -17.37
N ASP A 67 -7.58 4.93 -17.07
CA ASP A 67 -8.48 4.37 -18.06
C ASP A 67 -8.79 5.41 -19.15
N LYS A 68 -8.55 5.05 -20.43
CA LYS A 68 -8.67 5.99 -21.55
C LYS A 68 -10.10 6.47 -21.80
N GLY A 69 -11.11 5.66 -21.44
CA GLY A 69 -12.51 6.00 -21.66
C GLY A 69 -13.10 6.87 -20.54
N THR A 70 -13.02 6.38 -19.31
CA THR A 70 -13.60 7.00 -18.10
C THR A 70 -12.72 8.10 -17.50
N LYS A 71 -11.43 8.12 -17.86
CA LYS A 71 -10.36 8.88 -17.21
C LYS A 71 -10.13 8.50 -15.74
N GLY A 72 -10.67 7.37 -15.29
CA GLY A 72 -10.50 6.89 -13.92
C GLY A 72 -9.05 6.52 -13.62
N VAL A 73 -8.56 6.87 -12.43
CA VAL A 73 -7.22 6.55 -11.95
C VAL A 73 -7.27 5.26 -11.13
N LYS A 74 -6.50 4.25 -11.53
CA LYS A 74 -6.36 2.99 -10.75
C LYS A 74 -5.46 3.21 -9.53
N ASN A 75 -5.65 2.41 -8.48
CA ASN A 75 -4.85 2.40 -7.25
C ASN A 75 -4.87 3.75 -6.49
N ALA A 76 -5.91 4.56 -6.68
CA ALA A 76 -6.06 5.81 -5.96
C ALA A 76 -6.53 5.54 -4.52
N VAL A 77 -5.77 6.04 -3.53
CA VAL A 77 -6.15 5.97 -2.11
C VAL A 77 -6.64 7.33 -1.64
N VAL A 78 -7.84 7.36 -1.07
CA VAL A 78 -8.42 8.55 -0.44
C VAL A 78 -8.60 8.26 1.04
N TYR A 79 -8.04 9.13 1.88
CA TYR A 79 -8.17 9.01 3.34
C TYR A 79 -8.42 10.38 3.97
N LEU A 80 -9.06 10.36 5.13
CA LEU A 80 -9.33 11.57 5.91
C LEU A 80 -8.18 11.84 6.88
N VAL A 81 -7.76 13.09 6.94
CA VAL A 81 -6.72 13.55 7.86
C VAL A 81 -7.36 14.16 9.11
N GLY A 82 -6.76 13.91 10.28
CA GLY A 82 -7.20 14.52 11.54
C GLY A 82 -8.44 13.85 12.16
N VAL A 83 -8.80 12.65 11.71
CA VAL A 83 -9.89 11.87 12.31
C VAL A 83 -9.34 11.05 13.47
N ALA A 84 -9.69 11.42 14.70
CA ALA A 84 -9.23 10.73 15.91
C ALA A 84 -10.14 9.57 16.34
N LYS A 85 -11.42 9.59 15.95
CA LYS A 85 -12.42 8.57 16.32
C LYS A 85 -13.40 8.31 15.19
N GLY A 86 -13.87 7.08 15.03
CA GLY A 86 -14.89 6.74 14.04
C GLY A 86 -15.15 5.24 13.94
N LYS A 87 -15.72 4.79 12.82
CA LYS A 87 -16.01 3.37 12.57
C LYS A 87 -14.72 2.54 12.49
N ALA A 88 -14.79 1.25 12.82
CA ALA A 88 -13.66 0.34 12.62
C ALA A 88 -13.20 0.37 11.14
N PHE A 89 -11.88 0.39 10.92
CA PHE A 89 -11.34 0.25 9.58
C PHE A 89 -11.57 -1.18 9.11
N THR A 90 -12.34 -1.35 8.04
CA THR A 90 -12.56 -2.65 7.40
C THR A 90 -11.56 -2.88 6.26
N GLY A 91 -10.98 -1.82 5.70
CA GLY A 91 -10.05 -1.90 4.59
C GLY A 91 -10.71 -2.08 3.22
N PRO A 92 -10.01 -1.69 2.14
CA PRO A 92 -10.57 -1.69 0.78
C PRO A 92 -10.93 -3.10 0.28
N ASN A 93 -10.31 -4.14 0.84
CA ASN A 93 -10.48 -5.53 0.41
C ASN A 93 -11.27 -6.38 1.41
N SER A 94 -12.11 -5.79 2.28
CA SER A 94 -12.80 -6.53 3.36
C SER A 94 -13.91 -7.47 2.91
N GLY A 95 -14.28 -7.49 1.62
CA GLY A 95 -15.52 -8.14 1.17
C GLY A 95 -16.78 -7.63 1.89
N ALA A 96 -16.68 -6.61 2.74
CA ALA A 96 -17.82 -5.87 3.23
C ALA A 96 -18.44 -5.24 1.99
N ALA A 97 -19.66 -5.66 1.66
CA ALA A 97 -20.42 -5.03 0.60
C ALA A 97 -20.44 -3.54 0.91
N ASP A 98 -19.67 -2.77 0.15
CA ASP A 98 -19.85 -1.34 0.16
C ASP A 98 -21.24 -1.10 -0.47
N PRO A 99 -22.23 -0.58 0.28
CA PRO A 99 -23.54 -0.27 -0.28
C PRO A 99 -23.46 0.83 -1.36
N HIS A 100 -22.28 1.40 -1.61
CA HIS A 100 -22.02 2.47 -2.56
C HIS A 100 -21.11 2.07 -3.75
N GLY A 101 -20.72 0.79 -3.87
CA GLY A 101 -20.10 0.23 -5.08
C GLY A 101 -18.65 0.67 -5.39
N HIS A 102 -17.81 0.85 -4.38
CA HIS A 102 -16.41 1.26 -4.49
C HIS A 102 -15.42 0.10 -4.77
N GLY A 103 -15.90 -1.14 -4.93
CA GLY A 103 -15.08 -2.24 -5.45
C GLY A 103 -14.83 -2.03 -6.93
N GLY A 104 -13.62 -1.58 -7.29
CA GLY A 104 -13.24 -1.38 -8.69
C GLY A 104 -13.38 -2.68 -9.48
N ALA A 105 -14.00 -2.60 -10.66
CA ALA A 105 -14.03 -3.71 -11.60
C ALA A 105 -12.59 -4.12 -11.97
N GLY A 106 -12.12 -5.25 -11.43
CA GLY A 106 -10.79 -5.82 -11.70
C GLY A 106 -9.90 -6.06 -10.48
N GLU A 107 -10.39 -5.85 -9.25
CA GLU A 107 -9.64 -6.21 -8.05
C GLU A 107 -9.68 -7.72 -7.81
N ALA A 108 -8.50 -8.33 -7.70
CA ALA A 108 -8.36 -9.73 -7.29
C ALA A 108 -9.02 -9.92 -5.91
N PRO A 109 -9.69 -11.04 -5.65
CA PRO A 109 -10.44 -11.23 -4.41
C PRO A 109 -9.47 -11.35 -3.24
N VAL A 110 -9.71 -10.61 -2.16
CA VAL A 110 -9.18 -10.97 -0.84
C VAL A 110 -10.31 -10.95 0.17
N SER A 111 -10.19 -11.88 1.12
CA SER A 111 -11.24 -12.46 1.93
C SER A 111 -11.79 -11.54 3.01
N SER A 112 -13.06 -11.75 3.32
CA SER A 112 -13.74 -11.17 4.46
C SER A 112 -13.06 -11.56 5.78
N GLY A 113 -12.36 -10.59 6.36
CA GLY A 113 -11.50 -10.74 7.55
C GLY A 113 -9.99 -10.80 7.27
N GLY A 114 -9.57 -10.47 6.04
CA GLY A 114 -8.38 -10.99 5.38
C GLY A 114 -7.01 -10.40 5.75
N GLU A 115 -6.08 -11.33 5.90
CA GLU A 115 -4.62 -11.23 5.79
C GLU A 115 -4.17 -10.14 4.79
N TYR A 116 -3.44 -9.11 5.26
CA TYR A 116 -2.81 -8.14 4.37
C TYR A 116 -1.57 -8.79 3.76
N THR A 117 -1.48 -8.86 2.43
CA THR A 117 -0.35 -9.52 1.76
C THR A 117 0.32 -8.58 0.76
N LEU A 118 1.62 -8.75 0.58
CA LEU A 118 2.37 -8.13 -0.51
C LEU A 118 3.25 -9.21 -1.14
N ASP A 119 2.88 -9.65 -2.32
CA ASP A 119 3.54 -10.75 -3.03
C ASP A 119 4.43 -10.24 -4.16
N GLN A 120 5.57 -10.88 -4.34
CA GLN A 120 6.43 -10.70 -5.50
C GLN A 120 6.05 -11.75 -6.53
N LYS A 121 5.41 -11.32 -7.61
CA LYS A 121 4.89 -12.21 -8.64
C LYS A 121 5.00 -11.59 -10.01
N GLU A 122 5.41 -12.41 -10.96
CA GLU A 122 5.76 -12.00 -12.33
C GLU A 122 6.78 -10.85 -12.31
N CYS A 123 7.78 -10.87 -11.43
CA CYS A 123 8.76 -9.79 -11.23
C CYS A 123 8.08 -8.42 -11.03
N GLY A 124 7.00 -8.39 -10.26
CA GLY A 124 6.25 -7.22 -9.84
C GLY A 124 5.74 -7.40 -8.41
N PHE A 125 5.23 -6.34 -7.79
CA PHE A 125 4.58 -6.43 -6.48
C PHE A 125 3.06 -6.44 -6.65
N ILE A 126 2.40 -7.42 -6.04
CA ILE A 126 0.94 -7.58 -6.09
C ILE A 126 0.40 -7.63 -4.65
N PRO A 127 -0.52 -6.71 -4.28
CA PRO A 127 -0.96 -5.56 -5.07
C PRO A 127 0.12 -4.47 -5.18
N HIS A 128 0.00 -3.59 -6.18
CA HIS A 128 0.89 -2.43 -6.31
C HIS A 128 0.69 -1.40 -5.19
N VAL A 129 -0.54 -1.33 -4.64
CA VAL A 129 -0.87 -0.52 -3.46
C VAL A 129 -1.60 -1.40 -2.46
N GLN A 130 -1.02 -1.57 -1.27
CA GLN A 130 -1.59 -2.30 -0.14
C GLN A 130 -1.99 -1.32 0.96
N VAL A 131 -3.28 -1.19 1.25
CA VAL A 131 -3.77 -0.31 2.31
C VAL A 131 -4.00 -1.12 3.58
N ILE A 132 -3.50 -0.64 4.72
CA ILE A 132 -3.60 -1.30 6.03
C ILE A 132 -3.95 -0.29 7.13
N PRO A 133 -4.57 -0.72 8.25
CA PRO A 133 -4.68 0.14 9.42
C PRO A 133 -3.33 0.25 10.13
N ALA A 134 -3.11 1.35 10.85
CA ALA A 134 -2.01 1.43 11.81
C ALA A 134 -2.13 0.32 12.86
N GLY A 135 -0.99 -0.27 13.23
CA GLY A 135 -0.91 -1.51 14.01
C GLY A 135 -1.12 -2.78 13.19
N GLY A 136 -1.45 -2.67 11.90
CA GLY A 136 -1.64 -3.79 10.98
C GLY A 136 -0.34 -4.53 10.68
N GLU A 137 -0.47 -5.80 10.28
CA GLU A 137 0.64 -6.66 9.89
C GLU A 137 0.45 -7.10 8.44
N VAL A 138 1.50 -6.97 7.63
CA VAL A 138 1.54 -7.45 6.24
C VAL A 138 2.40 -8.69 6.16
N GLU A 139 1.85 -9.73 5.54
CA GLU A 139 2.59 -10.91 5.12
C GLU A 139 3.25 -10.67 3.76
N LEU A 140 4.57 -10.68 3.75
CA LEU A 140 5.41 -10.50 2.58
C LEU A 140 5.71 -11.87 1.95
N ARG A 141 5.41 -12.00 0.67
CA ARG A 141 5.55 -13.27 -0.09
C ARG A 141 6.47 -13.12 -1.28
N ASN A 142 6.91 -14.25 -1.80
CA ASN A 142 7.56 -14.34 -3.10
C ASN A 142 7.05 -15.55 -3.87
N GLY A 143 6.09 -15.31 -4.76
CA GLY A 143 5.55 -16.28 -5.70
C GLY A 143 6.37 -16.43 -6.98
N ASP A 144 7.41 -15.62 -7.20
CA ASP A 144 8.35 -15.81 -8.30
C ASP A 144 9.38 -16.91 -8.02
N PRO A 145 9.91 -17.57 -9.05
CA PRO A 145 10.99 -18.55 -8.88
C PRO A 145 12.34 -17.90 -8.56
N LEU A 146 12.47 -16.59 -8.73
CA LEU A 146 13.69 -15.83 -8.46
C LEU A 146 13.71 -15.33 -7.02
N MET A 147 14.90 -15.14 -6.46
CA MET A 147 15.02 -14.39 -5.21
C MET A 147 14.79 -12.90 -5.48
N HIS A 148 13.86 -12.33 -4.72
CA HIS A 148 13.62 -10.90 -4.68
C HIS A 148 13.73 -10.39 -3.25
N ASN A 149 13.86 -9.07 -3.12
CA ASN A 149 13.83 -8.42 -1.82
C ASN A 149 12.73 -7.35 -1.74
N LEU A 150 12.18 -7.20 -0.53
CA LEU A 150 11.26 -6.13 -0.19
C LEU A 150 12.02 -5.12 0.69
N HIS A 151 12.42 -4.00 0.11
CA HIS A 151 13.06 -2.89 0.80
C HIS A 151 12.03 -1.80 1.08
N SER A 152 11.69 -1.59 2.35
CA SER A 152 10.81 -0.50 2.77
C SER A 152 11.60 0.79 3.01
N TYR A 153 11.14 1.89 2.43
CA TYR A 153 11.69 3.23 2.67
C TYR A 153 10.85 3.98 3.71
N SER A 154 10.76 3.41 4.91
CA SER A 154 9.99 3.94 6.04
C SER A 154 10.76 5.05 6.77
N MET A 155 10.03 6.05 7.24
CA MET A 155 10.48 7.16 8.09
C MET A 155 9.93 7.06 9.51
N LYS A 156 8.69 6.56 9.68
CA LYS A 156 8.04 6.41 11.01
C LYS A 156 8.03 4.97 11.48
N ASN A 157 7.71 4.04 10.58
CA ASN A 157 7.75 2.61 10.86
C ASN A 157 9.19 2.08 10.78
N SER A 158 9.43 0.90 11.35
CA SER A 158 10.72 0.22 11.23
C SER A 158 11.01 -0.07 9.76
N SER A 159 12.16 0.37 9.26
CA SER A 159 12.61 -0.01 7.92
C SER A 159 13.13 -1.45 7.91
N PHE A 160 12.96 -2.12 6.79
CA PHE A 160 13.45 -3.48 6.55
C PHE A 160 13.92 -3.64 5.11
N ASN A 161 14.73 -4.67 4.90
CA ASN A 161 15.13 -5.16 3.59
C ASN A 161 15.16 -6.68 3.64
N GLU A 162 14.05 -7.31 3.27
CA GLU A 162 13.85 -8.76 3.42
C GLU A 162 14.06 -9.47 2.09
N SER A 163 15.05 -10.35 2.01
CA SER A 163 15.26 -11.23 0.86
C SER A 163 14.48 -12.54 1.05
N ILE A 164 13.58 -12.82 0.12
CA ILE A 164 12.78 -14.05 0.13
C ILE A 164 13.15 -14.83 -1.14
N PRO A 165 13.77 -16.03 -1.04
CA PRO A 165 13.98 -16.89 -2.20
C PRO A 165 12.65 -17.28 -2.87
N GLY A 166 12.70 -17.75 -4.12
CA GLY A 166 11.53 -18.40 -4.72
C GLY A 166 11.10 -19.62 -3.90
N ASP A 167 9.79 -19.81 -3.74
CA ASP A 167 9.18 -20.78 -2.81
C ASP A 167 9.60 -20.61 -1.34
N GLY A 168 10.11 -19.42 -0.99
CA GLY A 168 10.48 -19.06 0.37
C GLY A 168 9.28 -18.97 1.31
N LYS A 169 9.54 -19.11 2.62
CA LYS A 169 8.50 -18.89 3.63
C LYS A 169 8.11 -17.40 3.68
N PRO A 170 6.83 -17.08 3.85
CA PRO A 170 6.41 -15.70 4.04
C PRO A 170 7.03 -15.05 5.28
N VAL A 171 7.20 -13.73 5.23
CA VAL A 171 7.74 -12.92 6.33
C VAL A 171 6.68 -11.91 6.77
N HIS A 172 6.46 -11.79 8.08
CA HIS A 172 5.46 -10.88 8.63
C HIS A 172 6.11 -9.56 9.10
N LYS A 173 5.51 -8.43 8.72
CA LYS A 173 5.96 -7.09 9.12
C LYS A 173 4.81 -6.26 9.66
N LYS A 174 5.00 -5.73 10.87
CA LYS A 174 4.04 -4.86 11.55
C LYS A 174 4.33 -3.39 11.26
N PHE A 175 3.27 -2.60 11.09
CA PHE A 175 3.32 -1.17 10.81
C PHE A 175 2.52 -0.41 11.86
N ASP A 176 3.20 0.09 12.90
CA ASP A 176 2.56 0.72 14.06
C ASP A 176 2.04 2.14 13.78
N TYR A 177 2.58 2.85 12.78
CA TYR A 177 2.27 4.26 12.53
C TYR A 177 1.68 4.51 11.14
N PRO A 178 0.72 5.45 11.00
CA PRO A 178 0.23 5.89 9.70
C PRO A 178 1.35 6.51 8.85
N GLU A 179 1.57 5.93 7.67
CA GLU A 179 2.66 6.29 6.77
C GLU A 179 2.42 5.77 5.35
N VAL A 180 2.75 6.57 4.34
CA VAL A 180 2.84 6.12 2.95
C VAL A 180 4.26 5.64 2.69
N ILE A 181 4.45 4.34 2.58
CA ILE A 181 5.76 3.68 2.51
C ILE A 181 5.97 3.14 1.10
N LYS A 182 7.03 3.60 0.44
CA LYS A 182 7.50 2.96 -0.78
C LYS A 182 8.17 1.63 -0.43
N VAL A 183 7.85 0.58 -1.18
CA VAL A 183 8.54 -0.71 -1.18
C VAL A 183 9.20 -0.91 -2.56
N GLY A 184 10.44 -1.39 -2.59
CA GLY A 184 11.15 -1.67 -3.83
C GLY A 184 11.96 -2.96 -3.77
N CYS A 185 12.33 -3.48 -4.94
CA CYS A 185 13.38 -4.50 -5.07
C CYS A 185 14.71 -3.82 -5.43
N ASP A 186 15.78 -4.18 -4.73
CA ASP A 186 17.10 -3.62 -4.99
C ASP A 186 17.78 -4.27 -6.20
N VAL A 187 17.36 -5.47 -6.61
CA VAL A 187 17.91 -6.15 -7.80
C VAL A 187 17.15 -5.72 -9.06
N HIS A 188 15.83 -5.84 -9.02
CA HIS A 188 14.94 -5.57 -10.15
C HIS A 188 14.36 -4.16 -10.02
N LYS A 189 15.08 -3.16 -10.55
CA LYS A 189 14.81 -1.73 -10.29
C LYS A 189 13.44 -1.22 -10.75
N TRP A 190 12.76 -1.95 -11.62
CA TRP A 190 11.39 -1.64 -12.03
C TRP A 190 10.34 -2.01 -10.95
N MET A 191 10.65 -2.97 -10.07
CA MET A 191 9.71 -3.42 -9.04
C MET A 191 9.57 -2.38 -7.94
N ASN A 192 8.36 -1.85 -7.81
CA ASN A 192 7.99 -0.99 -6.71
C ASN A 192 6.50 -1.14 -6.37
N ALA A 193 6.16 -0.83 -5.13
CA ALA A 193 4.80 -0.80 -4.60
C ALA A 193 4.71 0.21 -3.45
N TRP A 194 3.50 0.36 -2.92
CA TRP A 194 3.21 1.24 -1.79
C TRP A 194 2.42 0.50 -0.73
N ILE A 195 2.82 0.70 0.52
CA ILE A 195 2.00 0.38 1.70
C ILE A 195 1.46 1.71 2.23
N VAL A 196 0.16 1.79 2.46
CA VAL A 196 -0.56 3.03 2.86
C VAL A 196 -1.36 2.81 4.14
#